data_AF-A0ABD2E6T4-F1
#
_entry.id   AF-A0ABD2E6T4-F1
#
_cell.length_a   1.000
_cell.length_b   1.000
_cell.length_c   1.000
_cell.angle_alpha   90.00
_cell.angle_beta   90.00
_cell.angle_gamma   90.00
#
_symmetry.space_group_name_H-M   'P 1'
#
loop_
_entity.id
_entity.type
_entity.pdbx_description
1 polymer ?
#
loop_
_entity_poly.entity_id
_entity_poly.type
_entity_poly.pdbx_seq_one_letter_code
_entity_poly.pdbx_strand_id
1 'polypeptide(L)'
;MDLNKMEDLKFDGTERLSVDYVQGILQPTPTCDIWDQIWNFQAKPDDLLISTYPKAGTTWTQEIVDLIQNEGDVENSKRAPTHIRFPFIEWIIPSVGSVCWGSWYDHVKGWWEAKDQHRILYLFYEEVKKSPKHEIQKLAEFIGKKLDDKVLEKIVHHTSFDVMKQNPMANYSSLPTEIMDHSISPFMRKGAVGDWKKHFTVAQNERFDEDYKKKMADTSLTFHFQL
;
A
#
# COMPACT_ATOMS: atom_id res chain seq x y z
N MET A 1 -0.58 -19.04 -10.50
CA MET A 1 0.47 -19.99 -10.10
C MET A 1 0.37 -20.22 -8.59
N ASP A 2 0.61 -21.43 -8.09
CA ASP A 2 0.75 -21.65 -6.64
C ASP A 2 1.92 -20.81 -6.08
N LEU A 3 1.76 -20.27 -4.87
CA LEU A 3 2.77 -19.50 -4.13
C LEU A 3 4.13 -20.23 -4.05
N ASN A 4 4.14 -21.55 -4.18
CA ASN A 4 5.35 -22.38 -4.22
C ASN A 4 6.27 -22.09 -5.42
N LYS A 5 5.81 -21.38 -6.46
CA LYS A 5 6.66 -20.98 -7.60
C LYS A 5 7.50 -19.73 -7.34
N MET A 6 7.32 -19.05 -6.20
CA MET A 6 8.30 -18.05 -5.75
C MET A 6 9.63 -18.69 -5.33
N GLU A 7 9.67 -19.99 -5.04
CA GLU A 7 10.93 -20.70 -4.71
C GLU A 7 11.91 -20.76 -5.91
N ASP A 8 11.40 -20.66 -7.14
CA ASP A 8 12.21 -20.72 -8.36
C ASP A 8 12.78 -19.35 -8.77
N LEU A 9 12.34 -18.25 -8.15
CA LEU A 9 12.96 -16.94 -8.30
C LEU A 9 14.20 -16.87 -7.40
N LYS A 10 15.30 -17.50 -7.85
CA LYS A 10 16.64 -17.30 -7.26
C LYS A 10 17.08 -15.85 -7.48
N PHE A 11 16.67 -14.98 -6.57
CA PHE A 11 17.17 -13.62 -6.49
C PHE A 11 18.46 -13.64 -5.67
N ASP A 12 19.61 -13.40 -6.29
CA ASP A 12 20.91 -13.46 -5.63
C ASP A 12 21.22 -12.23 -4.75
N GLY A 13 20.28 -11.29 -4.63
CA GLY A 13 20.39 -10.11 -3.77
C GLY A 13 21.41 -9.09 -4.25
N THR A 14 22.10 -9.33 -5.37
CA THR A 14 23.16 -8.46 -5.90
C THR A 14 22.75 -7.72 -7.17
N GLU A 15 21.75 -8.19 -7.91
CA GLU A 15 21.24 -7.54 -9.11
C GLU A 15 19.89 -6.85 -8.90
N ARG A 16 19.77 -5.58 -9.34
CA ARG A 16 18.47 -4.90 -9.38
C ARG A 16 17.59 -5.60 -10.41
N LEU A 17 16.33 -5.87 -10.06
CA LEU A 17 15.33 -6.35 -11.01
C LEU A 17 15.29 -5.43 -12.24
N SER A 18 15.32 -6.04 -13.42
CA SER A 18 15.09 -5.33 -14.68
C SER A 18 13.67 -4.79 -14.73
N VAL A 19 13.47 -3.72 -15.50
CA VAL A 19 12.19 -3.06 -15.69
C VAL A 19 11.89 -2.93 -17.18
N ASP A 20 10.62 -3.02 -17.55
CA ASP A 20 10.13 -2.82 -18.92
C ASP A 20 8.73 -2.17 -18.90
N TYR A 21 8.18 -1.84 -20.06
CA TYR A 21 6.90 -1.16 -20.19
C TYR A 21 5.76 -2.11 -20.54
N VAL A 22 4.65 -1.97 -19.83
CA VAL A 22 3.37 -2.56 -20.18
C VAL A 22 2.36 -1.44 -20.35
N GLN A 23 1.74 -1.34 -21.52
CA GLN A 23 0.74 -0.30 -21.83
C GLN A 23 1.23 1.12 -21.49
N GLY A 24 2.52 1.40 -21.71
CA GLY A 24 3.14 2.70 -21.43
C GLY A 24 3.52 2.96 -19.95
N ILE A 25 3.32 1.98 -19.06
CA ILE A 25 3.67 2.08 -17.63
C ILE A 25 4.89 1.21 -17.35
N LEU A 26 5.92 1.80 -16.71
CA LEU A 26 7.11 1.07 -16.30
C LEU A 26 6.77 0.07 -15.18
N GLN A 27 7.17 -1.17 -15.35
CA GLN A 27 6.90 -2.30 -14.45
C GLN A 27 8.17 -3.15 -14.26
N PRO A 28 8.31 -3.91 -13.16
CA PRO A 28 9.32 -4.96 -13.07
C PRO A 28 9.10 -5.99 -14.19
N THR A 29 10.18 -6.43 -14.87
CA THR A 29 10.09 -7.38 -16.00
C THR A 29 9.23 -8.62 -15.69
N PRO A 30 9.29 -9.25 -14.51
CA PRO A 30 8.45 -10.42 -14.27
C PRO A 30 6.95 -10.09 -14.21
N THR A 31 6.55 -8.84 -13.91
CA THR A 31 5.15 -8.37 -14.07
C THR A 31 4.78 -8.28 -15.55
N CYS A 32 5.71 -7.80 -16.39
CA CYS A 32 5.52 -7.69 -17.83
C CYS A 32 5.32 -9.06 -18.48
N ASP A 33 6.14 -10.04 -18.08
CA ASP A 33 6.15 -11.39 -18.65
C ASP A 33 4.84 -12.15 -18.42
N ILE A 34 4.09 -11.80 -17.37
CA ILE A 34 2.83 -12.45 -17.00
C ILE A 34 1.61 -11.53 -17.14
N TRP A 35 1.74 -10.40 -17.84
CA TRP A 35 0.68 -9.38 -17.92
C TRP A 35 -0.68 -9.95 -18.33
N ASP A 36 -0.72 -10.85 -19.32
CA ASP A 36 -1.98 -11.46 -19.77
C ASP A 36 -2.65 -12.28 -18.65
N GLN A 37 -1.88 -12.89 -17.75
CA GLN A 37 -2.44 -13.63 -16.61
C GLN A 37 -3.01 -12.67 -15.55
N ILE A 38 -2.32 -11.55 -15.30
CA ILE A 38 -2.77 -10.49 -14.40
C ILE A 38 -4.07 -9.88 -14.93
N TRP A 39 -4.09 -9.50 -16.21
CA TRP A 39 -5.24 -8.87 -16.86
C TRP A 39 -6.48 -9.78 -16.86
N ASN A 40 -6.27 -11.08 -17.05
CA ASN A 40 -7.35 -12.08 -17.07
C ASN A 40 -7.65 -12.68 -15.68
N PHE A 41 -7.17 -12.08 -14.58
CA PHE A 41 -7.47 -12.54 -13.23
C PHE A 41 -8.99 -12.63 -12.99
N GLN A 42 -9.45 -13.77 -12.48
CA GLN A 42 -10.87 -14.02 -12.23
C GLN A 42 -11.23 -13.65 -10.78
N ALA A 43 -11.67 -12.41 -10.60
CA ALA A 43 -12.16 -11.93 -9.31
C ALA A 43 -13.45 -12.63 -8.89
N LYS A 44 -13.66 -12.73 -7.58
CA LYS A 44 -14.89 -13.24 -6.97
C LYS A 44 -15.75 -12.08 -6.45
N PRO A 45 -17.08 -12.26 -6.33
CA PRO A 45 -17.96 -11.20 -5.84
C PRO A 45 -17.68 -10.74 -4.40
N ASP A 46 -17.03 -11.57 -3.60
CA ASP A 46 -16.67 -11.32 -2.20
C ASP A 46 -15.21 -10.88 -1.99
N ASP A 47 -14.44 -10.73 -3.09
CA ASP A 47 -13.08 -10.22 -3.00
C ASP A 47 -13.07 -8.75 -2.55
N LEU A 48 -12.09 -8.41 -1.71
CA LEU A 48 -11.76 -7.04 -1.34
C LEU A 48 -10.41 -6.67 -1.95
N LEU A 49 -10.36 -5.60 -2.73
CA LEU A 49 -9.13 -5.07 -3.32
C LEU A 49 -8.62 -3.88 -2.51
N ILE A 50 -7.35 -3.93 -2.13
CA ILE A 50 -6.61 -2.77 -1.60
C ILE A 50 -5.73 -2.26 -2.73
N SER A 51 -6.09 -1.09 -3.28
CA SER A 51 -5.36 -0.44 -4.36
C SER A 51 -4.65 0.82 -3.85
N THR A 52 -3.35 0.92 -4.10
CA THR A 52 -2.53 2.04 -3.64
C THR A 52 -1.40 2.33 -4.60
N TYR A 53 -1.09 3.60 -4.83
CA TYR A 53 0.22 3.96 -5.36
C TYR A 53 1.31 3.51 -4.36
N PRO A 54 2.49 3.05 -4.81
CA PRO A 54 3.54 2.58 -3.93
C PRO A 54 3.83 3.56 -2.78
N LYS A 55 3.97 3.00 -1.58
CA LYS A 55 4.27 3.72 -0.33
C LYS A 55 3.14 4.61 0.22
N ALA A 56 1.92 4.55 -0.31
CA ALA A 56 0.77 5.30 0.18
C ALA A 56 0.07 4.69 1.43
N GLY A 57 0.66 3.67 2.07
CA GLY A 57 0.11 3.06 3.30
C GLY A 57 -0.50 1.66 3.12
N THR A 58 -0.17 0.94 2.05
CA THR A 58 -0.72 -0.39 1.71
C THR A 58 -0.73 -1.37 2.89
N THR A 59 0.41 -1.58 3.53
CA THR A 59 0.53 -2.50 4.69
C THR A 59 -0.35 -2.09 5.86
N TRP A 60 -0.51 -0.78 6.07
CA TRP A 60 -1.32 -0.26 7.16
C TRP A 60 -2.80 -0.54 6.92
N THR A 61 -3.28 -0.24 5.71
CA THR A 61 -4.66 -0.54 5.29
C THR A 61 -4.91 -2.05 5.29
N GLN A 62 -3.97 -2.87 4.82
CA GLN A 62 -4.06 -4.33 4.87
C GLN A 62 -4.29 -4.85 6.30
N GLU A 63 -3.50 -4.38 7.27
CA GLU A 63 -3.65 -4.81 8.67
C GLU A 63 -4.99 -4.37 9.27
N ILE A 64 -5.44 -3.15 8.97
CA ILE A 64 -6.76 -2.66 9.38
C ILE A 64 -7.87 -3.55 8.79
N VAL A 65 -7.83 -3.82 7.48
CA VAL A 65 -8.83 -4.65 6.80
C VAL A 65 -8.85 -6.07 7.36
N ASP A 66 -7.69 -6.71 7.60
CA ASP A 66 -7.63 -8.05 8.20
C ASP A 66 -8.32 -8.08 9.56
N LEU A 67 -8.01 -7.11 10.41
CA LEU A 67 -8.58 -7.03 11.75
C LEU A 67 -10.08 -6.72 11.72
N ILE A 68 -10.56 -5.88 10.79
CA ILE A 68 -12.00 -5.63 10.61
C ILE A 68 -12.71 -6.92 10.18
N GLN A 69 -12.16 -7.61 9.17
CA GLN A 69 -12.77 -8.83 8.62
C GLN A 69 -12.90 -9.93 9.68
N ASN A 70 -11.92 -9.98 10.60
CA ASN A 70 -11.83 -10.92 11.71
C ASN A 70 -12.33 -10.34 13.05
N GLU A 71 -13.08 -9.24 13.03
CA GLU A 71 -13.74 -8.67 14.22
C GLU A 71 -12.78 -8.41 15.41
N GLY A 72 -11.55 -8.01 15.09
CA GLY A 72 -10.50 -7.71 16.04
C GLY A 72 -9.71 -8.92 16.55
N ASP A 73 -9.81 -10.09 15.90
CA ASP A 73 -8.96 -11.25 16.22
C ASP A 73 -7.51 -11.02 15.74
N VAL A 74 -6.67 -10.67 16.72
CA VAL A 74 -5.24 -10.39 16.53
C VAL A 74 -4.44 -11.68 16.34
N GLU A 75 -4.87 -12.79 16.93
CA GLU A 75 -4.15 -14.06 16.77
C GLU A 75 -4.35 -14.58 15.35
N ASN A 76 -5.55 -14.45 14.78
CA ASN A 76 -5.74 -14.76 13.37
C ASN A 76 -4.91 -13.85 12.45
N SER A 77 -4.71 -12.58 12.80
CA SER A 77 -3.87 -11.66 12.02
C SER A 77 -2.38 -12.03 12.05
N LYS A 78 -1.96 -12.88 12.99
CA LYS A 78 -0.59 -13.42 13.07
C LYS A 78 -0.40 -14.77 12.35
N ARG A 79 -1.44 -15.30 11.69
CA ARG A 79 -1.40 -16.60 11.00
C ARG A 79 -0.28 -16.72 9.96
N ALA A 80 0.10 -15.60 9.35
CA ALA A 80 1.20 -15.51 8.40
C ALA A 80 1.67 -14.05 8.22
N PRO A 81 2.87 -13.82 7.65
CA PRO A 81 3.32 -12.49 7.27
C PRO A 81 2.39 -11.81 6.25
N THR A 82 2.42 -10.47 6.20
CA THR A 82 1.52 -9.65 5.36
C THR A 82 1.50 -10.08 3.90
N HIS A 83 2.66 -10.32 3.29
CA HIS A 83 2.76 -10.69 1.87
C HIS A 83 2.16 -12.09 1.54
N ILE A 84 1.93 -12.91 2.56
CA ILE A 84 1.24 -14.21 2.42
C ILE A 84 -0.26 -14.05 2.70
N ARG A 85 -0.64 -13.24 3.69
CA ARG A 85 -2.05 -12.95 4.00
C ARG A 85 -2.75 -12.18 2.86
N PHE A 86 -2.00 -11.30 2.19
CA PHE A 86 -2.48 -10.42 1.13
C PHE A 86 -1.65 -10.63 -0.14
N PRO A 87 -1.99 -11.63 -0.98
CA PRO A 87 -1.31 -11.83 -2.24
C PRO A 87 -1.55 -10.62 -3.17
N PHE A 88 -0.48 -10.10 -3.76
CA PHE A 88 -0.57 -9.10 -4.83
C PHE A 88 -1.05 -9.78 -6.11
N ILE A 89 -1.89 -9.12 -6.90
CA ILE A 89 -2.35 -9.66 -8.20
C ILE A 89 -1.15 -9.81 -9.14
N GLU A 90 -0.18 -8.90 -9.03
CA GLU A 90 1.07 -8.89 -9.78
C GLU A 90 2.04 -10.02 -9.38
N TRP A 91 1.73 -10.78 -8.32
CA TRP A 91 2.55 -11.84 -7.74
C TRP A 91 4.01 -11.44 -7.44
N ILE A 92 4.28 -10.14 -7.32
CA ILE A 92 5.60 -9.58 -6.99
C ILE A 92 5.43 -8.57 -5.87
N ILE A 93 6.33 -8.63 -4.89
CA ILE A 93 6.39 -7.62 -3.83
C ILE A 93 7.08 -6.37 -4.40
N PRO A 94 6.44 -5.20 -4.34
CA PRO A 94 7.06 -3.96 -4.77
C PRO A 94 8.41 -3.72 -4.08
N SER A 95 9.52 -3.82 -4.83
CA SER A 95 10.85 -3.55 -4.31
C SER A 95 11.19 -2.06 -4.37
N VAL A 96 12.11 -1.63 -3.50
CA VAL A 96 12.50 -0.23 -3.37
C VAL A 96 13.61 0.06 -4.40
N GLY A 97 13.37 0.92 -5.39
CA GLY A 97 14.46 1.43 -6.23
C GLY A 97 14.13 1.86 -7.65
N SER A 98 12.97 1.50 -8.18
CA SER A 98 12.49 1.93 -9.50
C SER A 98 11.11 2.60 -9.38
N VAL A 99 10.89 3.67 -10.15
CA VAL A 99 9.57 4.35 -10.28
C VAL A 99 8.60 3.51 -11.13
N CYS A 100 8.43 2.25 -10.75
CA CYS A 100 7.43 1.38 -11.36
C CYS A 100 6.02 1.90 -11.04
N TRP A 101 5.02 1.40 -11.77
CA TRP A 101 3.61 1.81 -11.68
C TRP A 101 3.30 3.23 -12.18
N GLY A 102 4.29 3.93 -12.74
CA GLY A 102 4.09 5.14 -13.54
C GLY A 102 3.87 6.43 -12.74
N SER A 103 3.06 7.33 -13.29
CA SER A 103 2.82 8.67 -12.75
C SER A 103 1.94 8.63 -11.51
N TRP A 104 2.42 9.17 -10.39
CA TRP A 104 1.61 9.36 -9.18
C TRP A 104 0.34 10.19 -9.45
N TYR A 105 0.47 11.26 -10.24
CA TYR A 105 -0.63 12.16 -10.58
C TYR A 105 -1.76 11.44 -11.30
N ASP A 106 -1.41 10.67 -12.34
CA ASP A 106 -2.41 9.95 -13.14
C ASP A 106 -3.03 8.81 -12.33
N HIS A 107 -2.24 8.14 -11.49
CA HIS A 107 -2.74 7.09 -10.61
C HIS A 107 -3.79 7.62 -9.62
N VAL A 108 -3.51 8.71 -8.89
CA VAL A 108 -4.45 9.23 -7.89
C VAL A 108 -5.70 9.84 -8.54
N LYS A 109 -5.54 10.55 -9.68
CA LYS A 109 -6.68 11.11 -10.42
C LYS A 109 -7.58 10.03 -11.01
N GLY A 110 -6.99 9.01 -11.65
CA GLY A 110 -7.75 7.91 -12.24
C GLY A 110 -8.61 7.17 -11.22
N TRP A 111 -8.04 6.83 -10.06
CA TRP A 111 -8.82 6.20 -8.97
C TRP A 111 -9.84 7.14 -8.33
N TRP A 112 -9.56 8.45 -8.29
CA TRP A 112 -10.51 9.45 -7.79
C TRP A 112 -11.73 9.62 -8.69
N GLU A 113 -11.55 9.55 -10.01
CA GLU A 113 -12.66 9.57 -10.98
C GLU A 113 -13.42 8.24 -10.97
N ALA A 114 -12.70 7.11 -10.92
CA ALA A 114 -13.29 5.77 -10.91
C ALA A 114 -14.23 5.54 -9.72
N LYS A 115 -13.99 6.19 -8.56
CA LYS A 115 -14.82 6.00 -7.35
C LYS A 115 -16.28 6.43 -7.54
N ASP A 116 -16.57 7.27 -8.52
CA ASP A 116 -17.94 7.75 -8.79
C ASP A 116 -18.74 6.74 -9.65
N GLN A 117 -18.05 5.78 -10.27
CA GLN A 117 -18.64 4.76 -11.15
C GLN A 117 -18.55 3.34 -10.57
N HIS A 118 -17.65 3.12 -9.61
CA HIS A 118 -17.38 1.82 -9.01
C HIS A 118 -17.49 1.85 -7.49
N ARG A 119 -17.67 0.68 -6.86
CA ARG A 119 -17.72 0.54 -5.40
C ARG A 119 -16.32 0.71 -4.80
N ILE A 120 -15.88 1.95 -4.63
CA ILE A 120 -14.55 2.30 -4.11
C ILE A 120 -14.71 3.22 -2.89
N LEU A 121 -14.07 2.84 -1.79
CA LEU A 121 -13.81 3.76 -0.68
C LEU A 121 -12.44 4.39 -0.86
N TYR A 122 -12.42 5.70 -1.16
CA TYR A 122 -11.17 6.45 -1.31
C TYR A 122 -10.71 6.98 0.05
N LEU A 123 -9.53 6.57 0.51
CA LEU A 123 -8.94 6.96 1.80
C LEU A 123 -7.70 7.82 1.61
N PHE A 124 -7.40 8.65 2.61
CA PHE A 124 -6.19 9.47 2.67
C PHE A 124 -5.34 9.02 3.86
N TYR A 125 -4.05 8.77 3.63
CA TYR A 125 -3.11 8.37 4.68
C TYR A 125 -3.14 9.36 5.86
N GLU A 126 -3.25 10.64 5.55
CA GLU A 126 -3.22 11.73 6.52
C GLU A 126 -4.48 11.76 7.39
N GLU A 127 -5.65 11.45 6.84
CA GLU A 127 -6.88 11.32 7.63
C GLU A 127 -6.83 10.08 8.53
N VAL A 128 -6.29 8.95 8.06
CA VAL A 128 -6.09 7.76 8.91
C VAL A 128 -5.12 8.08 10.05
N LYS A 129 -4.10 8.90 9.79
CA LYS A 129 -3.15 9.34 10.82
C LYS A 129 -3.74 10.35 11.80
N LYS A 130 -4.58 11.25 11.33
CA LYS A 130 -5.22 12.30 12.14
C LYS A 130 -6.35 11.78 13.00
N SER A 131 -7.15 10.84 12.49
CA SER A 131 -8.36 10.34 13.16
C SER A 131 -8.56 8.85 12.88
N PRO A 132 -7.65 7.97 13.36
CA PRO A 132 -7.62 6.55 13.00
C PRO A 132 -8.93 5.83 13.30
N LYS A 133 -9.52 6.05 14.48
CA LYS A 133 -10.78 5.41 14.87
C LYS A 133 -11.93 5.73 13.89
N HIS A 134 -12.02 7.00 13.47
CA HIS A 134 -13.04 7.44 12.52
C HIS A 134 -12.88 6.77 11.16
N GLU A 135 -11.65 6.75 10.64
CA GLU A 135 -11.36 6.15 9.33
C GLU A 135 -11.52 4.62 9.35
N ILE A 136 -11.15 3.96 10.46
CA ILE A 136 -11.37 2.52 10.67
C ILE A 136 -12.88 2.22 10.72
N GLN A 137 -13.67 3.04 11.41
CA GLN A 137 -15.12 2.88 11.45
C GLN A 137 -15.73 3.03 10.04
N LYS A 138 -15.34 4.06 9.28
CA LYS A 138 -15.77 4.27 7.90
C LYS A 138 -15.44 3.06 7.00
N LEU A 139 -14.25 2.49 7.17
CA LEU A 139 -13.83 1.29 6.43
C LEU A 139 -14.63 0.04 6.84
N ALA A 140 -14.93 -0.13 8.13
CA ALA A 140 -15.77 -1.22 8.63
C ALA A 140 -17.20 -1.14 8.06
N GLU A 141 -17.77 0.05 8.02
CA GLU A 141 -19.07 0.31 7.40
C GLU A 141 -19.08 -0.03 5.90
N PHE A 142 -18.03 0.36 5.16
CA PHE A 142 -17.90 0.04 3.74
C PHE A 142 -17.79 -1.47 3.45
N ILE A 143 -17.06 -2.19 4.31
CA ILE A 143 -16.92 -3.66 4.25
C ILE A 143 -18.22 -4.35 4.69
N GLY A 144 -19.06 -3.68 5.47
CA GLY A 144 -20.32 -4.24 5.99
C GLY A 144 -20.17 -4.94 7.34
N LYS A 145 -19.13 -4.63 8.11
CA LYS A 145 -18.89 -5.15 9.45
C LYS A 145 -19.35 -4.13 10.51
N LYS A 146 -20.22 -4.58 11.42
CA LYS A 146 -20.62 -3.80 12.59
C LYS A 146 -19.70 -4.17 13.75
N LEU A 147 -18.81 -3.25 14.11
CA LEU A 147 -17.86 -3.43 15.22
C LEU A 147 -18.28 -2.55 16.39
N ASP A 148 -18.17 -3.07 17.60
CA ASP A 148 -18.39 -2.26 18.80
C ASP A 148 -17.18 -1.36 19.09
N ASP A 149 -17.36 -0.41 20.01
CA ASP A 149 -16.34 0.57 20.35
C ASP A 149 -15.05 -0.06 20.90
N LYS A 150 -15.16 -1.17 21.64
CA LYS A 150 -14.01 -1.88 22.21
C LYS A 150 -13.18 -2.56 21.11
N VAL A 151 -13.85 -3.15 20.12
CA VAL A 151 -13.19 -3.73 18.96
C VAL A 151 -12.52 -2.64 18.14
N LEU A 152 -13.19 -1.50 17.89
CA LEU A 152 -12.58 -0.37 17.18
C LEU A 152 -11.31 0.14 17.87
N GLU A 153 -11.35 0.36 19.19
CA GLU A 153 -10.16 0.76 19.97
C GLU A 153 -9.03 -0.28 19.91
N LYS A 154 -9.39 -1.57 19.93
CA LYS A 154 -8.42 -2.67 19.76
C LYS A 154 -7.74 -2.59 18.38
N ILE A 155 -8.50 -2.36 17.31
CA ILE A 155 -7.94 -2.24 15.96
C ILE A 155 -7.05 -0.99 15.87
N VAL A 156 -7.46 0.15 16.41
CA VAL A 156 -6.65 1.39 16.48
C VAL A 156 -5.31 1.10 17.15
N HIS A 157 -5.31 0.42 18.29
CA HIS A 157 -4.08 0.09 19.02
C HIS A 157 -3.15 -0.82 18.19
N HIS A 158 -3.67 -1.95 17.70
CA HIS A 158 -2.85 -2.95 17.00
C HIS A 158 -2.37 -2.52 15.62
N THR A 159 -3.04 -1.55 15.01
CA THR A 159 -2.63 -0.94 13.74
C THR A 159 -1.86 0.36 13.93
N SER A 160 -1.54 0.75 15.17
CA SER A 160 -0.66 1.89 15.40
C SER A 160 0.74 1.61 14.86
N PHE A 161 1.42 2.67 14.39
CA PHE A 161 2.74 2.53 13.77
C PHE A 161 3.76 1.82 14.68
N ASP A 162 3.80 2.18 15.96
CA ASP A 162 4.77 1.61 16.90
C ASP A 162 4.52 0.12 17.16
N VAL A 163 3.25 -0.30 17.24
CA VAL A 163 2.87 -1.71 17.41
C VAL A 163 3.18 -2.50 16.14
N MET A 164 2.78 -2.00 14.97
CA MET A 164 3.06 -2.68 13.69
C MET A 164 4.55 -2.78 13.38
N LYS A 165 5.34 -1.77 13.78
CA LYS A 165 6.81 -1.78 13.61
C LYS A 165 7.47 -2.94 14.36
N GLN A 166 6.93 -3.32 15.51
CA GLN A 166 7.43 -4.43 16.32
C GLN A 166 6.82 -5.78 15.92
N ASN A 167 5.79 -5.80 15.07
CA ASN A 167 5.11 -7.02 14.66
C ASN A 167 5.82 -7.68 13.45
N PRO A 168 6.46 -8.86 13.60
CA PRO A 168 7.16 -9.55 12.50
C PRO A 168 6.21 -10.01 11.38
N MET A 169 4.90 -10.09 11.65
CA MET A 169 3.88 -10.42 10.65
C MET A 169 3.44 -9.20 9.81
N ALA A 170 3.84 -7.99 10.21
CA ALA A 170 3.47 -6.73 9.55
C ALA A 170 4.66 -5.89 9.07
N ASN A 171 5.85 -6.05 9.66
CA ASN A 171 6.99 -5.18 9.41
C ASN A 171 7.95 -5.65 8.29
N TYR A 172 7.64 -6.76 7.61
CA TYR A 172 8.46 -7.35 6.54
C TYR A 172 9.83 -7.90 6.96
N SER A 173 10.07 -8.13 8.26
CA SER A 173 11.33 -8.70 8.75
C SER A 173 11.52 -10.19 8.42
N SER A 174 10.48 -10.86 7.91
CA SER A 174 10.52 -12.26 7.46
C SER A 174 11.04 -12.42 6.03
N LEU A 175 11.18 -11.33 5.28
CA LEU A 175 11.78 -11.39 3.95
C LEU A 175 13.31 -11.57 4.05
N PRO A 176 13.92 -12.33 3.13
CA PRO A 176 15.37 -12.41 2.99
C PRO A 176 16.01 -11.03 2.79
N THR A 177 17.19 -10.82 3.36
CA THR A 177 17.96 -9.57 3.26
C THR A 177 18.28 -9.22 1.79
N GLU A 178 18.45 -10.24 0.95
CA GLU A 178 18.64 -10.14 -0.49
C GLU A 178 17.49 -9.40 -1.17
N ILE A 179 16.26 -9.56 -0.66
CA ILE A 179 15.06 -8.90 -1.19
C ILE A 179 14.84 -7.55 -0.51
N MET A 180 15.04 -7.49 0.82
CA MET A 180 14.80 -6.28 1.61
C MET A 180 15.78 -6.17 2.77
N ASP A 181 16.84 -5.37 2.57
CA ASP A 181 17.81 -5.09 3.62
C ASP A 181 17.33 -3.96 4.56
N HIS A 182 16.78 -4.37 5.71
CA HIS A 182 16.31 -3.45 6.75
C HIS A 182 17.44 -2.70 7.47
N SER A 183 18.70 -3.12 7.31
CA SER A 183 19.86 -2.40 7.88
C SER A 183 20.17 -1.10 7.13
N ILE A 184 19.84 -1.06 5.82
CA ILE A 184 19.94 0.15 4.99
C ILE A 184 18.79 1.10 5.34
N SER A 185 17.55 0.59 5.28
CA SER A 185 16.37 1.33 5.73
C SER A 185 15.26 0.36 6.11
N PRO A 186 14.74 0.42 7.35
CA PRO A 186 13.66 -0.47 7.75
C PRO A 186 12.38 -0.13 6.98
N PHE A 187 11.59 -1.15 6.62
CA PHE A 187 10.31 -0.97 5.94
C PHE A 187 9.37 -0.03 6.72
N MET A 188 9.24 -0.29 8.02
CA MET A 188 8.53 0.58 8.97
C MET A 188 9.45 1.73 9.42
N ARG A 189 9.71 2.66 8.50
CA ARG A 189 10.71 3.74 8.65
C ARG A 189 10.34 4.77 9.74
N LYS A 190 9.31 5.58 9.47
CA LYS A 190 8.87 6.68 10.37
C LYS A 190 7.36 6.78 10.58
N GLY A 191 6.56 6.44 9.56
CA GLY A 191 5.08 6.48 9.66
C GLY A 191 4.52 7.85 10.07
N ALA A 192 5.07 8.93 9.52
CA ALA A 192 4.74 10.30 9.90
C ALA A 192 4.42 11.17 8.68
N VAL A 193 3.38 12.00 8.80
CA VAL A 193 3.03 13.04 7.83
C VAL A 193 4.01 14.22 7.97
N GLY A 194 4.38 14.85 6.85
CA GLY A 194 5.25 16.02 6.85
C GLY A 194 6.76 15.72 6.92
N ASP A 195 7.19 14.46 6.98
CA ASP A 195 8.62 14.10 6.99
C ASP A 195 9.37 14.53 5.71
N TRP A 196 8.64 14.75 4.61
CA TRP A 196 9.17 15.27 3.35
C TRP A 196 9.90 16.61 3.51
N LYS A 197 9.50 17.45 4.48
CA LYS A 197 10.14 18.75 4.78
C LYS A 197 11.61 18.63 5.18
N LYS A 198 12.03 17.46 5.67
CA LYS A 198 13.44 17.18 6.02
C LYS A 198 14.28 16.78 4.81
N HIS A 199 13.65 16.54 3.65
CA HIS A 199 14.31 16.02 2.45
C HIS A 199 14.26 17.02 1.29
N PHE A 200 13.20 17.81 1.18
CA PHE A 200 13.06 18.81 0.14
C PHE A 200 13.85 20.07 0.50
N THR A 201 14.73 20.49 -0.40
CA THR A 201 15.25 21.87 -0.39
C THR A 201 14.14 22.84 -0.81
N VAL A 202 14.28 24.12 -0.46
CA VAL A 202 13.32 25.17 -0.87
C VAL A 202 13.13 25.20 -2.38
N ALA A 203 14.23 25.18 -3.15
CA ALA A 203 14.18 25.19 -4.61
C ALA A 203 13.50 23.95 -5.21
N GLN A 204 13.70 22.77 -4.62
CA GLN A 204 12.99 21.55 -5.04
C GLN A 204 11.50 21.64 -4.74
N ASN A 205 11.13 22.19 -3.58
CA ASN A 205 9.74 22.37 -3.20
C ASN A 205 9.01 23.36 -4.12
N GLU A 206 9.60 24.51 -4.41
CA GLU A 206 9.02 25.49 -5.34
C GLU A 206 8.80 24.90 -6.73
N ARG A 207 9.79 24.19 -7.26
CA ARG A 207 9.68 23.50 -8.56
C ARG A 207 8.59 22.42 -8.54
N PHE A 208 8.50 21.65 -7.45
CA PHE A 208 7.49 20.62 -7.30
C PHE A 208 6.09 21.22 -7.20
N ASP A 209 5.91 22.29 -6.43
CA ASP A 209 4.62 22.99 -6.27
C ASP A 209 4.11 23.55 -7.60
N GLU A 210 4.99 24.08 -8.46
CA GLU A 210 4.64 24.54 -9.81
C GLU A 210 4.19 23.39 -10.72
N ASP A 211 4.90 22.26 -10.71
CA ASP A 211 4.53 21.06 -11.48
C ASP A 211 3.21 20.46 -10.98
N TYR A 212 3.07 20.35 -9.66
CA TYR A 212 1.89 19.83 -8.98
C TYR A 212 0.64 20.64 -9.33
N LYS A 213 0.71 21.98 -9.24
CA LYS A 213 -0.41 22.88 -9.58
C LYS A 213 -0.88 22.68 -11.01
N LYS A 214 0.04 22.48 -11.96
CA LYS A 214 -0.31 22.25 -13.37
C LYS A 214 -0.97 20.89 -13.57
N LYS A 215 -0.42 19.83 -12.96
CA LYS A 215 -0.88 18.44 -13.16
C LYS A 215 -2.16 18.08 -12.40
N MET A 216 -2.47 18.83 -11.33
CA MET A 216 -3.66 18.64 -10.50
C MET A 216 -4.75 19.69 -10.75
N ALA A 217 -4.60 20.55 -11.76
CA ALA A 217 -5.54 21.63 -12.05
C ALA A 217 -6.93 21.15 -12.51
N ASP A 218 -7.00 19.93 -13.04
CA ASP A 218 -8.17 19.32 -13.67
C ASP A 218 -8.96 18.40 -12.72
N THR A 219 -8.60 18.33 -11.43
CA THR A 219 -9.25 17.45 -10.47
C THR A 219 -9.74 18.19 -9.23
N SER A 220 -10.82 17.68 -8.62
CA SER A 220 -11.30 18.12 -7.31
C SER A 220 -10.54 17.48 -6.14
N LEU A 221 -9.61 16.56 -6.43
CA LEU A 221 -8.82 15.86 -5.43
C LEU A 221 -7.85 16.81 -4.72
N THR A 222 -8.02 16.95 -3.40
CA THR A 222 -7.15 17.76 -2.55
C THR A 222 -6.41 16.89 -1.53
N PHE A 223 -5.12 17.15 -1.34
CA PHE A 223 -4.28 16.46 -0.36
C PHE A 223 -3.83 17.38 0.77
N HIS A 224 -3.73 16.80 1.97
CA HIS A 224 -3.12 17.45 3.13
C HIS A 224 -1.71 16.90 3.33
N PHE A 225 -0.67 17.59 2.85
CA PHE A 225 0.71 17.08 2.98
C PHE A 225 1.34 17.28 4.37
N GLN A 226 0.55 17.75 5.34
CA GLN A 226 0.94 18.13 6.70
C GLN A 226 -0.26 17.93 7.64
N LEU A 227 0.01 17.56 8.90
CA LEU A 227 -0.97 17.51 9.99
C LEU A 227 -0.71 18.62 11.00
#